data_AF-A0A397C8W8-F1
#
_entry.id   AF-A0A397C8W8-F1
#
_cell.length_a   1.000
_cell.length_b   1.000
_cell.length_c   1.000
_cell.angle_alpha   90.00
_cell.angle_beta   90.00
_cell.angle_gamma   90.00
#
_symmetry.space_group_name_H-M   'P 1'
#
loop_
_entity.id
_entity.type
_entity.pdbx_description
1 polymer ?
#
loop_
_entity_poly.entity_id
_entity_poly.type
_entity_poly.pdbx_seq_one_letter_code
_entity_poly.pdbx_strand_id
1 'polypeptide(L)'
;MKRGLYQRFLSVHNDLKANKEAHGTCVFLFWHRKFLVAFEDMLRSLAPAYACMTLAYWDYTQDYVRFQTSQCKTIADCSVATADLGGSTHGRDPQPADPGHSTLCVTSRPLNASDGGCVRRGDWHATAMPDWSISNARSSLFDVGPSIAAVSYDLEIGIHGSVHMELRGQMGNGFLSPHDPIFYLHHAMVDVLHTVFYHCKVEPLNLDPVGQQTHPSSFQGCTVNYGDGEPQPVGPTTAILMRSHVDLDDNVPIPVDDDPLIGHFFKPLPSEYFKLTDARTLGYSYNLVGLLGDLYAKCDSTRQVVFESEQFADEHTITAPLIDSANAKTLRFEEAIVAAAIAQGLSSDAAYVEVKKINLLLHVNCFGGQDIQDYPDELKQHMHWGTSQKPGFVLWHQLKTNQTTVAISGWQHITQAYYNCSGAMKH
;
A
#
# COMPACT_ATOMS: atom_id res chain seq x y z
N MET A 1 1.58 16.31 -18.42
CA MET A 1 2.26 15.87 -19.66
C MET A 1 2.73 17.03 -20.55
N LYS A 2 1.87 17.91 -21.09
CA LYS A 2 2.29 18.96 -22.05
C LYS A 2 3.40 19.92 -21.56
N ARG A 3 3.47 20.18 -20.25
CA ARG A 3 4.48 21.05 -19.61
C ARG A 3 5.78 20.31 -19.22
N GLY A 4 5.93 19.02 -19.55
CA GLY A 4 7.09 18.21 -19.17
C GLY A 4 7.19 17.81 -17.69
N LEU A 5 6.37 18.43 -16.80
CA LEU A 5 6.38 18.18 -15.36
C LEU A 5 6.19 16.69 -15.01
N TYR A 6 5.21 16.03 -15.64
CA TYR A 6 4.92 14.62 -15.36
C TYR A 6 6.14 13.74 -15.69
N GLN A 7 6.69 13.88 -16.90
CA GLN A 7 7.90 13.16 -17.33
C GLN A 7 9.08 13.41 -16.39
N ARG A 8 9.21 14.63 -15.85
CA ARG A 8 10.24 14.94 -14.87
C ARG A 8 10.02 14.23 -13.53
N PHE A 9 8.78 14.08 -13.07
CA PHE A 9 8.47 13.26 -11.89
C PHE A 9 8.71 11.77 -12.15
N LEU A 10 8.44 11.28 -13.36
CA LEU A 10 8.76 9.88 -13.72
C LEU A 10 10.26 9.61 -13.57
N SER A 11 11.12 10.54 -14.00
CA SER A 11 12.57 10.36 -13.91
C SER A 11 13.10 10.34 -12.48
N VAL A 12 12.38 10.89 -11.50
CA VAL A 12 12.77 10.84 -10.09
C VAL A 12 12.74 9.42 -9.53
N HIS A 13 11.66 8.70 -9.81
CA HIS A 13 11.49 7.31 -9.38
C HIS A 13 12.30 6.33 -10.24
N ASN A 14 12.55 6.70 -11.50
CA ASN A 14 13.34 5.91 -12.43
C ASN A 14 14.85 5.99 -12.15
N ASP A 15 15.33 7.05 -11.48
CA ASP A 15 16.74 7.19 -11.12
C ASP A 15 17.23 6.01 -10.28
N LEU A 16 18.28 5.33 -10.75
CA LEU A 16 18.75 4.07 -10.15
C LEU A 16 19.10 4.19 -8.67
N LYS A 17 19.78 5.27 -8.25
CA LYS A 17 20.17 5.40 -6.85
C LYS A 17 19.00 5.82 -5.97
N ALA A 18 18.16 6.75 -6.43
CA ALA A 18 16.96 7.14 -5.72
C ALA A 18 16.01 5.93 -5.56
N ASN A 19 15.82 5.13 -6.61
CA ASN A 19 15.00 3.92 -6.58
C ASN A 19 15.50 2.89 -5.54
N LYS A 20 16.82 2.68 -5.49
CA LYS A 20 17.45 1.80 -4.49
C LYS A 20 17.37 2.32 -3.06
N GLU A 21 17.31 3.63 -2.85
CA GLU A 21 16.99 4.17 -1.52
C GLU A 21 15.50 4.00 -1.21
N ALA A 22 14.63 4.19 -2.20
CA ALA A 22 13.19 4.16 -2.04
C ALA A 22 12.57 2.77 -1.82
N HIS A 23 13.25 1.67 -2.15
CA HIS A 23 12.68 0.31 -2.13
C HIS A 23 13.63 -0.71 -1.51
N GLY A 24 13.07 -1.69 -0.79
CA GLY A 24 13.84 -2.70 -0.07
C GLY A 24 14.65 -2.12 1.09
N THR A 25 14.26 -0.96 1.60
CA THR A 25 14.98 -0.23 2.65
C THR A 25 14.05 0.21 3.78
N CYS A 26 14.65 0.72 4.85
CA CYS A 26 13.94 1.31 5.98
C CYS A 26 13.23 2.64 5.66
N VAL A 27 13.43 3.21 4.46
CA VAL A 27 12.90 4.54 4.13
C VAL A 27 11.81 4.56 3.06
N PHE A 28 11.35 3.38 2.63
CA PHE A 28 10.29 3.21 1.63
C PHE A 28 9.06 4.10 1.88
N LEU A 29 8.46 4.03 3.07
CA LEU A 29 7.25 4.81 3.39
C LEU A 29 7.50 6.32 3.36
N PHE A 30 8.63 6.78 3.90
CA PHE A 30 8.95 8.20 3.99
C PHE A 30 9.31 8.80 2.63
N TRP A 31 10.09 8.08 1.83
CA TRP A 31 10.50 8.51 0.49
C TRP A 31 9.25 8.71 -0.39
N HIS A 32 8.34 7.73 -0.40
CA HIS A 32 7.11 7.81 -1.18
C HIS A 32 6.17 8.92 -0.68
N ARG A 33 6.06 9.14 0.64
CA ARG A 33 5.32 10.27 1.20
C ARG A 33 5.80 11.61 0.65
N LYS A 34 7.11 11.90 0.71
CA LYS A 34 7.67 13.15 0.14
C LYS A 34 7.41 13.26 -1.36
N PHE A 35 7.52 12.16 -2.10
CA PHE A 35 7.24 12.12 -3.53
C PHE A 35 5.77 12.45 -3.85
N LEU A 36 4.83 11.90 -3.09
CA LEU A 36 3.38 12.15 -3.24
C LEU A 36 3.01 13.60 -2.96
N VAL A 37 3.53 14.20 -1.88
CA VAL A 37 3.24 15.61 -1.54
C VAL A 37 3.75 16.54 -2.63
N ALA A 38 4.99 16.35 -3.09
CA ALA A 38 5.53 17.14 -4.20
C ALA A 38 4.71 16.95 -5.49
N PHE A 39 4.23 15.74 -5.77
CA PHE A 39 3.40 15.45 -6.94
C PHE A 39 2.02 16.11 -6.84
N GLU A 40 1.38 16.08 -5.67
CA GLU A 40 0.12 16.77 -5.41
C GLU A 40 0.24 18.27 -5.64
N ASP A 41 1.29 18.90 -5.10
CA ASP A 41 1.56 20.33 -5.29
C ASP A 41 1.85 20.67 -6.75
N MET A 42 2.54 19.79 -7.47
CA MET A 42 2.70 19.92 -8.92
C MET A 42 1.35 19.92 -9.63
N LEU A 43 0.43 19.03 -9.27
CA LEU A 43 -0.90 19.02 -9.87
C LEU A 43 -1.72 20.28 -9.52
N ARG A 44 -1.67 20.76 -8.27
CA ARG A 44 -2.30 22.02 -7.83
C ARG A 44 -1.81 23.22 -8.64
N SER A 45 -0.53 23.22 -9.03
CA SER A 45 0.10 24.28 -9.82
C SER A 45 -0.34 24.34 -11.30
N LEU A 46 -1.06 23.33 -11.80
CA LEU A 46 -1.35 23.22 -13.24
C LEU A 46 -2.32 24.30 -13.72
N ALA A 47 -3.29 24.70 -12.90
CA ALA A 47 -4.25 25.76 -13.16
C ALA A 47 -4.97 26.16 -11.86
N PRO A 48 -5.55 27.38 -11.75
CA PRO A 48 -6.33 27.80 -10.59
C PRO A 48 -7.46 26.85 -10.21
N ALA A 49 -8.05 26.16 -11.19
CA ALA A 49 -9.13 25.18 -10.96
C ALA A 49 -8.67 23.94 -10.16
N TYR A 50 -7.36 23.68 -10.09
CA TYR A 50 -6.77 22.55 -9.36
C TYR A 50 -6.18 22.96 -8.02
N ALA A 51 -6.21 24.24 -7.64
CA ALA A 51 -5.53 24.75 -6.44
C ALA A 51 -5.98 24.06 -5.14
N CYS A 52 -7.23 23.60 -5.06
CA CYS A 52 -7.79 22.88 -3.91
C CYS A 52 -7.88 21.36 -4.12
N MET A 53 -7.24 20.82 -5.16
CA MET A 53 -7.25 19.39 -5.41
C MET A 53 -6.40 18.66 -4.37
N THR A 54 -6.85 17.47 -3.98
CA THR A 54 -6.07 16.50 -3.21
C THR A 54 -5.94 15.21 -4.00
N LEU A 55 -4.84 14.49 -3.83
CA LEU A 55 -4.67 13.12 -4.30
C LEU A 55 -5.62 12.21 -3.52
N ALA A 56 -6.46 11.50 -4.26
CA ALA A 56 -7.28 10.44 -3.68
C ALA A 56 -6.42 9.20 -3.38
N TYR A 57 -6.79 8.46 -2.34
CA TYR A 57 -6.27 7.11 -2.11
C TYR A 57 -7.23 6.07 -2.72
N TRP A 58 -6.68 4.94 -3.20
CA TRP A 58 -7.48 3.82 -3.67
C TRP A 58 -7.68 2.80 -2.55
N ASP A 59 -8.87 2.80 -1.94
CA ASP A 59 -9.25 1.81 -0.93
C ASP A 59 -9.58 0.44 -1.54
N TYR A 60 -8.54 -0.30 -1.90
CA TYR A 60 -8.71 -1.66 -2.39
C TYR A 60 -9.24 -2.64 -1.32
N THR A 61 -9.28 -2.25 -0.03
CA THR A 61 -9.90 -3.08 1.02
C THR A 61 -11.42 -3.06 0.90
N GLN A 62 -11.99 -1.91 0.52
CA GLN A 62 -13.41 -1.79 0.20
C GLN A 62 -13.79 -2.56 -1.07
N ASP A 63 -12.93 -2.50 -2.10
CA ASP A 63 -13.10 -3.28 -3.32
C ASP A 63 -13.04 -4.80 -3.01
N TYR A 64 -12.18 -5.21 -2.09
CA TYR A 64 -12.11 -6.60 -1.64
C TYR A 64 -13.37 -7.05 -0.89
N VAL A 65 -14.03 -6.19 -0.10
CA VAL A 65 -15.33 -6.51 0.52
C VAL A 65 -16.40 -6.79 -0.53
N ARG A 66 -16.42 -6.03 -1.64
CA ARG A 66 -17.33 -6.28 -2.76
C ARG A 66 -17.07 -7.67 -3.38
N PHE A 67 -15.81 -8.06 -3.48
CA PHE A 67 -15.42 -9.40 -3.93
C PHE A 67 -15.87 -10.50 -2.95
N GLN A 68 -15.60 -10.35 -1.65
CA GLN A 68 -16.02 -11.31 -0.60
C GLN A 68 -17.54 -11.50 -0.55
N THR A 69 -18.31 -10.46 -0.91
CA THR A 69 -19.77 -10.50 -0.95
C THR A 69 -20.33 -10.84 -2.33
N SER A 70 -19.49 -11.30 -3.26
CA SER A 70 -19.87 -11.72 -4.62
C SER A 70 -20.55 -10.62 -5.46
N GLN A 71 -20.31 -9.35 -5.15
CA GLN A 71 -20.81 -8.21 -5.93
C GLN A 71 -19.97 -7.94 -7.18
N CYS A 72 -18.75 -8.47 -7.22
CA CYS A 72 -17.79 -8.39 -8.31
C CYS A 72 -16.87 -9.60 -8.26
N LYS A 73 -16.04 -9.82 -9.29
CA LYS A 73 -15.18 -11.01 -9.40
C LYS A 73 -13.71 -10.70 -9.71
N THR A 74 -13.44 -9.54 -10.32
CA THR A 74 -12.17 -9.21 -10.95
C THR A 74 -11.72 -7.82 -10.49
N ILE A 75 -10.44 -7.52 -10.63
CA ILE A 75 -9.90 -6.19 -10.32
C ILE A 75 -10.64 -5.10 -11.11
N ALA A 76 -10.99 -5.36 -12.37
CA ALA A 76 -11.73 -4.41 -13.20
C ALA A 76 -13.14 -4.11 -12.68
N ASP A 77 -13.91 -5.13 -12.28
CA ASP A 77 -15.30 -4.95 -11.87
C ASP A 77 -15.44 -4.51 -10.39
N CYS A 78 -14.44 -4.84 -9.57
CA CYS A 78 -14.42 -4.53 -8.16
C CYS A 78 -13.99 -3.10 -7.85
N SER A 79 -13.25 -2.44 -8.75
CA SER A 79 -12.67 -1.13 -8.47
C SER A 79 -13.17 -0.05 -9.41
N VAL A 80 -13.66 1.05 -8.84
CA VAL A 80 -14.01 2.24 -9.64
C VAL A 80 -12.75 2.93 -10.16
N ALA A 81 -11.66 2.94 -9.37
CA ALA A 81 -10.40 3.58 -9.75
C ALA A 81 -9.80 2.99 -11.02
N THR A 82 -9.92 1.67 -11.21
CA THR A 82 -9.41 0.99 -12.41
C THR A 82 -10.21 1.40 -13.67
N ALA A 83 -11.52 1.51 -13.56
CA ALA A 83 -12.41 1.95 -14.64
C ALA A 83 -12.20 3.44 -14.99
N ASP A 84 -12.18 4.32 -13.99
CA ASP A 84 -12.05 5.78 -14.17
C ASP A 84 -10.71 6.19 -14.78
N LEU A 85 -9.67 5.38 -14.57
CA LEU A 85 -8.35 5.57 -15.18
C LEU A 85 -8.20 4.80 -16.51
N GLY A 86 -9.30 4.44 -17.17
CA GLY A 86 -9.32 3.93 -18.54
C GLY A 86 -9.25 2.40 -18.69
N GLY A 87 -9.32 1.64 -17.59
CA GLY A 87 -9.39 0.18 -17.62
C GLY A 87 -8.18 -0.51 -18.27
N SER A 88 -8.36 -1.77 -18.67
CA SER A 88 -7.27 -2.62 -19.20
C SER A 88 -7.56 -3.32 -20.53
N THR A 89 -8.82 -3.58 -20.88
CA THR A 89 -9.20 -4.51 -21.97
C THR A 89 -9.38 -3.86 -23.33
N HIS A 90 -9.63 -2.55 -23.37
CA HIS A 90 -9.71 -1.79 -24.62
C HIS A 90 -8.33 -1.24 -24.96
N GLY A 91 -7.45 -2.12 -25.43
CA GLY A 91 -6.07 -1.80 -25.77
C GLY A 91 -5.57 -2.41 -27.07
N ARG A 92 -4.32 -2.12 -27.43
CA ARG A 92 -3.64 -2.61 -28.65
C ARG A 92 -2.26 -3.16 -28.33
N ASP A 93 -1.57 -3.64 -29.36
CA ASP A 93 -0.15 -4.03 -29.33
C ASP A 93 0.18 -4.97 -28.14
N PRO A 94 -0.46 -6.15 -28.05
CA PRO A 94 -0.23 -7.08 -26.96
C PRO A 94 1.24 -7.48 -26.89
N GLN A 95 1.82 -7.41 -25.69
CA GLN A 95 3.20 -7.82 -25.42
C GLN A 95 3.21 -8.85 -24.29
N PRO A 96 4.12 -9.85 -24.31
CA PRO A 96 4.29 -10.75 -23.18
C PRO A 96 4.56 -9.99 -21.87
N ALA A 97 3.94 -10.41 -20.77
CA ALA A 97 4.19 -9.87 -19.43
C ALA A 97 5.04 -10.85 -18.62
N ASP A 98 4.50 -12.04 -18.42
CA ASP A 98 5.04 -13.15 -17.65
C ASP A 98 4.37 -14.45 -18.18
N PRO A 99 4.81 -15.65 -17.76
CA PRO A 99 4.25 -16.91 -18.27
C PRO A 99 2.72 -16.98 -18.19
N GLY A 100 2.06 -16.98 -19.34
CA GLY A 100 0.60 -17.05 -19.45
C GLY A 100 -0.12 -15.70 -19.44
N HIS A 101 0.58 -14.58 -19.29
CA HIS A 101 -0.01 -13.24 -19.25
C HIS A 101 0.55 -12.30 -20.32
N SER A 102 -0.27 -11.36 -20.76
CA SER A 102 0.12 -10.30 -21.68
C SER A 102 -0.29 -8.92 -21.16
N THR A 103 0.37 -7.89 -21.67
CA THR A 103 0.04 -6.49 -21.41
C THR A 103 -0.50 -5.83 -22.66
N LEU A 104 -1.46 -4.93 -22.49
CA LEU A 104 -2.06 -4.14 -23.55
C LEU A 104 -1.71 -2.67 -23.38
N CYS A 105 -1.49 -2.02 -24.52
CA CYS A 105 -1.42 -0.56 -24.63
C CYS A 105 -2.82 0.03 -24.46
N VAL A 106 -3.08 0.80 -23.38
CA VAL A 106 -4.40 1.37 -23.10
C VAL A 106 -4.79 2.38 -24.19
N THR A 107 -6.00 2.26 -24.74
CA THR A 107 -6.54 3.19 -25.75
C THR A 107 -7.82 3.90 -25.31
N SER A 108 -8.23 3.73 -24.06
CA SER A 108 -9.41 4.38 -23.49
C SER A 108 -9.07 5.64 -22.68
N ARG A 109 -9.98 6.60 -22.66
CA ARG A 109 -9.84 7.83 -21.86
C ARG A 109 -9.74 7.50 -20.37
N PRO A 110 -8.98 8.26 -19.58
CA PRO A 110 -8.20 9.45 -19.95
C PRO A 110 -6.79 9.14 -20.54
N LEU A 111 -6.42 7.87 -20.68
CA LEU A 111 -5.06 7.43 -21.05
C LEU A 111 -4.86 7.14 -22.54
N ASN A 112 -5.84 7.49 -23.38
CA ASN A 112 -5.85 7.24 -24.82
C ASN A 112 -4.93 8.18 -25.64
N ALA A 113 -3.86 8.71 -25.05
CA ALA A 113 -2.94 9.61 -25.75
C ALA A 113 -2.23 8.88 -26.91
N SER A 114 -2.10 9.56 -28.06
CA SER A 114 -1.56 8.97 -29.29
C SER A 114 -0.04 9.11 -29.45
N ASP A 115 0.58 10.08 -28.77
CA ASP A 115 1.97 10.49 -29.01
C ASP A 115 2.84 10.22 -27.76
N GLY A 116 3.96 9.51 -27.91
CA GLY A 116 4.93 9.25 -26.82
C GLY A 116 4.85 7.87 -26.15
N GLY A 117 4.22 6.88 -26.79
CA GLY A 117 3.92 5.59 -26.18
C GLY A 117 2.60 5.61 -25.40
N CYS A 118 2.27 4.52 -24.72
CA CYS A 118 1.01 4.38 -23.98
C CYS A 118 1.24 3.70 -22.64
N VAL A 119 0.29 3.88 -21.73
CA VAL A 119 0.25 3.12 -20.49
C VAL A 119 -0.02 1.65 -20.82
N ARG A 120 0.81 0.75 -20.28
CA ARG A 120 0.66 -0.70 -20.48
C ARG A 120 0.16 -1.36 -19.21
N ARG A 121 -0.87 -2.19 -19.33
CA ARG A 121 -1.53 -2.88 -18.20
C ARG A 121 -1.76 -4.35 -18.51
N GLY A 122 -1.76 -5.20 -17.48
CA GLY A 122 -2.26 -6.58 -17.59
C GLY A 122 -3.79 -6.63 -17.72
N ASP A 123 -4.33 -7.81 -17.99
CA ASP A 123 -5.77 -7.97 -18.13
C ASP A 123 -6.49 -8.03 -16.77
N TRP A 124 -6.89 -6.86 -16.27
CA TRP A 124 -7.65 -6.73 -15.02
C TRP A 124 -9.04 -7.38 -15.04
N HIS A 125 -9.61 -7.69 -16.22
CA HIS A 125 -10.89 -8.41 -16.32
C HIS A 125 -10.71 -9.94 -16.25
N ALA A 126 -9.49 -10.43 -16.46
CA ALA A 126 -9.14 -11.84 -16.27
C ALA A 126 -8.48 -12.10 -14.89
N THR A 127 -8.18 -11.05 -14.13
CA THR A 127 -7.46 -11.12 -12.85
C THR A 127 -8.45 -11.02 -11.69
N ALA A 128 -8.57 -12.11 -10.91
CA ALA A 128 -9.35 -12.11 -9.67
C ALA A 128 -8.73 -11.18 -8.61
N MET A 129 -9.51 -10.73 -7.64
CA MET A 129 -8.99 -9.92 -6.54
C MET A 129 -8.05 -10.77 -5.67
N PRO A 130 -6.77 -10.40 -5.50
CA PRO A 130 -5.87 -11.00 -4.51
C PRO A 130 -6.36 -10.67 -3.10
N ASP A 131 -5.80 -11.31 -2.06
CA ASP A 131 -6.09 -10.94 -0.66
C ASP A 131 -5.63 -9.50 -0.34
N TRP A 132 -6.49 -8.55 -0.66
CA TRP A 132 -6.40 -7.13 -0.31
C TRP A 132 -7.36 -6.78 0.83
N SER A 133 -7.68 -7.75 1.68
CA SER A 133 -8.57 -7.56 2.83
C SER A 133 -8.03 -6.55 3.84
N ILE A 134 -8.94 -5.95 4.61
CA ILE A 134 -8.55 -5.15 5.79
C ILE A 134 -7.72 -5.97 6.78
N SER A 135 -8.00 -7.27 6.92
CA SER A 135 -7.22 -8.17 7.78
C SER A 135 -5.76 -8.27 7.32
N ASN A 136 -5.51 -8.30 6.00
CA ASN A 136 -4.16 -8.27 5.45
C ASN A 136 -3.46 -6.93 5.73
N ALA A 137 -4.14 -5.81 5.46
CA ALA A 137 -3.61 -4.49 5.73
C ALA A 137 -3.27 -4.31 7.23
N ARG A 138 -4.20 -4.72 8.11
CA ARG A 138 -4.01 -4.70 9.57
C ARG A 138 -2.80 -5.54 9.99
N SER A 139 -2.64 -6.76 9.47
CA SER A 139 -1.52 -7.62 9.88
C SER A 139 -0.16 -7.00 9.60
N SER A 140 -0.02 -6.30 8.47
CA SER A 140 1.22 -5.59 8.13
C SER A 140 1.55 -4.43 9.09
N LEU A 141 0.55 -3.86 9.77
CA LEU A 141 0.74 -2.76 10.71
C LEU A 141 1.03 -3.23 12.14
N PHE A 142 0.43 -4.34 12.56
CA PHE A 142 0.35 -4.68 13.98
C PHE A 142 0.90 -6.06 14.36
N ASP A 143 1.00 -7.00 13.42
CA ASP A 143 1.41 -8.37 13.74
C ASP A 143 2.94 -8.57 13.56
N VAL A 144 3.64 -7.61 12.95
CA VAL A 144 5.07 -7.69 12.59
C VAL A 144 6.01 -7.05 13.62
N GLY A 145 5.45 -6.58 14.73
CA GLY A 145 6.18 -5.93 15.82
C GLY A 145 6.13 -4.40 15.78
N PRO A 146 6.78 -3.73 16.75
CA PRO A 146 6.61 -2.29 16.97
C PRO A 146 7.48 -1.40 16.08
N SER A 147 8.37 -1.97 15.26
CA SER A 147 9.35 -1.21 14.48
C SER A 147 8.74 -0.74 13.16
N ILE A 148 8.96 0.54 12.81
CA ILE A 148 8.56 1.06 11.48
C ILE A 148 9.30 0.34 10.36
N ALA A 149 10.52 -0.15 10.59
CA ALA A 149 11.27 -0.89 9.57
C ALA A 149 10.62 -2.24 9.27
N ALA A 150 10.08 -2.93 10.30
CA ALA A 150 9.36 -4.19 10.11
C ALA A 150 8.02 -3.96 9.38
N VAL A 151 7.28 -2.92 9.77
CA VAL A 151 6.02 -2.51 9.11
C VAL A 151 6.25 -2.10 7.67
N SER A 152 7.27 -1.26 7.41
CA SER A 152 7.64 -0.84 6.07
C SER A 152 7.96 -2.03 5.18
N TYR A 153 8.77 -2.97 5.68
CA TYR A 153 9.14 -4.17 4.95
C TYR A 153 7.94 -5.08 4.64
N ASP A 154 7.08 -5.35 5.63
CA ASP A 154 5.90 -6.21 5.43
C ASP A 154 4.87 -5.57 4.49
N LEU A 155 4.62 -4.26 4.63
CA LEU A 155 3.76 -3.51 3.70
C LEU A 155 4.31 -3.61 2.28
N GLU A 156 5.60 -3.32 2.09
CA GLU A 156 6.25 -3.23 0.78
C GLU A 156 6.16 -4.55 0.01
N ILE A 157 6.51 -5.68 0.62
CA ILE A 157 6.45 -7.00 -0.03
C ILE A 157 5.06 -7.64 0.04
N GLY A 158 4.23 -7.24 1.00
CA GLY A 158 2.87 -7.74 1.20
C GLY A 158 1.88 -7.07 0.26
N ILE A 159 1.03 -6.22 0.84
CA ILE A 159 -0.12 -5.66 0.14
C ILE A 159 0.28 -4.66 -0.96
N HIS A 160 1.33 -3.86 -0.75
CA HIS A 160 1.88 -2.95 -1.78
C HIS A 160 2.39 -3.74 -2.98
N GLY A 161 3.31 -4.70 -2.73
CA GLY A 161 3.85 -5.55 -3.78
C GLY A 161 2.76 -6.27 -4.54
N SER A 162 1.73 -6.79 -3.85
CA SER A 162 0.63 -7.50 -4.50
C SER A 162 -0.16 -6.64 -5.49
N VAL A 163 -0.30 -5.33 -5.26
CA VAL A 163 -0.99 -4.44 -6.20
C VAL A 163 -0.15 -4.23 -7.46
N HIS A 164 1.13 -3.87 -7.29
CA HIS A 164 2.06 -3.72 -8.41
C HIS A 164 2.07 -4.98 -9.30
N MET A 165 2.12 -6.14 -8.66
CA MET A 165 2.18 -7.43 -9.34
C MET A 165 0.96 -7.77 -10.15
N GLU A 166 -0.22 -7.51 -9.62
CA GLU A 166 -1.45 -8.01 -10.21
C GLU A 166 -1.94 -7.09 -11.32
N LEU A 167 -1.62 -5.80 -11.22
CA LEU A 167 -1.89 -4.86 -12.30
C LEU A 167 -0.97 -5.05 -13.51
N ARG A 168 0.23 -5.63 -13.30
CA ARG A 168 1.24 -5.92 -14.35
C ARG A 168 1.57 -4.68 -15.20
N GLY A 169 2.20 -4.87 -16.36
CA GLY A 169 2.56 -3.77 -17.24
C GLY A 169 3.52 -2.79 -16.57
N GLN A 170 3.24 -1.50 -16.68
CA GLN A 170 4.06 -0.48 -16.02
C GLN A 170 3.97 -0.60 -14.50
N MET A 171 2.79 -0.88 -13.93
CA MET A 171 2.65 -1.11 -12.49
C MET A 171 3.49 -2.29 -12.00
N GLY A 172 3.73 -3.32 -12.83
CA GLY A 172 4.59 -4.44 -12.48
C GLY A 172 6.11 -4.17 -12.55
N ASN A 173 6.52 -2.95 -12.89
CA ASN A 173 7.93 -2.58 -13.04
C ASN A 173 8.33 -1.54 -11.98
N GLY A 174 9.25 -1.90 -11.09
CA GLY A 174 9.71 -1.07 -9.96
C GLY A 174 10.39 0.25 -10.33
N PHE A 175 10.70 0.49 -11.61
CA PHE A 175 11.24 1.78 -12.09
C PHE A 175 10.21 2.59 -12.87
N LEU A 176 9.29 1.92 -13.57
CA LEU A 176 8.34 2.53 -14.50
C LEU A 176 6.92 2.67 -13.94
N SER A 177 6.63 2.13 -12.76
CA SER A 177 5.27 2.12 -12.19
C SER A 177 4.59 3.49 -12.12
N PRO A 178 5.26 4.64 -11.87
CA PRO A 178 4.60 5.94 -11.90
C PRO A 178 4.10 6.36 -13.29
N HIS A 179 4.49 5.67 -14.37
CA HIS A 179 3.94 5.93 -15.70
C HIS A 179 2.43 5.66 -15.77
N ASP A 180 1.91 4.76 -14.94
CA ASP A 180 0.48 4.52 -14.80
C ASP A 180 -0.07 5.42 -13.68
N PRO A 181 -1.02 6.33 -13.96
CA PRO A 181 -1.56 7.24 -12.94
C PRO A 181 -2.22 6.56 -11.73
N ILE A 182 -2.59 5.27 -11.83
CA ILE A 182 -3.11 4.51 -10.68
C ILE A 182 -2.04 4.34 -9.58
N PHE A 183 -0.75 4.46 -9.91
CA PHE A 183 0.37 4.48 -8.97
C PHE A 183 0.14 5.44 -7.81
N TYR A 184 -0.27 6.68 -8.11
CA TYR A 184 -0.42 7.73 -7.10
C TYR A 184 -1.57 7.44 -6.14
N LEU A 185 -2.65 6.83 -6.63
CA LEU A 185 -3.77 6.40 -5.78
C LEU A 185 -3.39 5.19 -4.92
N HIS A 186 -2.64 4.26 -5.49
CA HIS A 186 -2.10 3.11 -4.76
C HIS A 186 -1.14 3.54 -3.65
N HIS A 187 -0.18 4.41 -3.94
CA HIS A 187 0.80 4.89 -2.97
C HIS A 187 0.18 5.83 -1.93
N ALA A 188 -0.87 6.58 -2.27
CA ALA A 188 -1.67 7.30 -1.27
C ALA A 188 -2.37 6.34 -0.29
N MET A 189 -2.79 5.15 -0.73
CA MET A 189 -3.32 4.12 0.18
C MET A 189 -2.22 3.52 1.07
N VAL A 190 -1.00 3.33 0.55
CA VAL A 190 0.16 2.95 1.38
C VAL A 190 0.45 4.02 2.43
N ASP A 191 0.34 5.30 2.06
CA ASP A 191 0.53 6.42 2.98
C ASP A 191 -0.57 6.52 4.06
N VAL A 192 -1.81 6.15 3.73
CA VAL A 192 -2.89 5.96 4.71
C VAL A 192 -2.49 4.90 5.74
N LEU A 193 -1.97 3.75 5.32
CA LEU A 193 -1.54 2.68 6.23
C LEU A 193 -0.38 3.12 7.14
N HIS A 194 0.58 3.87 6.60
CA HIS A 194 1.63 4.49 7.41
C HIS A 194 1.06 5.49 8.43
N THR A 195 0.08 6.30 8.03
CA THR A 195 -0.60 7.26 8.91
C THR A 195 -1.37 6.57 10.04
N VAL A 196 -2.06 5.46 9.75
CA VAL A 196 -2.73 4.63 10.75
C VAL A 196 -1.70 4.06 11.74
N PHE A 197 -0.57 3.53 11.26
CA PHE A 197 0.48 3.03 12.15
C PHE A 197 1.05 4.12 13.06
N TYR A 198 1.35 5.30 12.51
CA TYR A 198 1.86 6.43 13.29
C TYR A 198 0.87 6.82 14.40
N HIS A 199 -0.40 7.01 14.05
CA HIS A 199 -1.48 7.34 14.99
C HIS A 199 -1.59 6.31 16.12
N CYS A 200 -1.49 5.03 15.78
CA CYS A 200 -1.74 3.96 16.73
C CYS A 200 -0.54 3.55 17.58
N LYS A 201 0.69 3.70 17.07
CA LYS A 201 1.91 3.15 17.69
C LYS A 201 2.98 4.19 18.01
N VAL A 202 2.88 5.41 17.48
CA VAL A 202 3.90 6.45 17.65
C VAL A 202 3.36 7.65 18.40
N GLU A 203 2.23 8.20 17.94
CA GLU A 203 1.57 9.34 18.57
C GLU A 203 1.32 9.17 20.08
N PRO A 204 0.83 8.01 20.59
CA PRO A 204 0.56 7.84 22.02
C PRO A 204 1.81 7.86 22.90
N LEU A 205 3.00 7.69 22.30
CA LEU A 205 4.27 7.76 23.00
C LEU A 205 4.69 9.19 23.31
N ASN A 206 4.08 10.19 22.65
CA ASN A 206 4.38 11.62 22.82
C ASN A 206 5.90 11.91 22.78
N LEU A 207 6.55 11.39 21.73
CA LEU A 207 8.00 11.47 21.57
C LEU A 207 8.45 12.92 21.35
N ASP A 208 9.49 13.34 22.07
CA ASP A 208 10.21 14.57 21.78
C ASP A 208 11.04 14.44 20.47
N PRO A 209 11.66 15.53 19.96
CA PRO A 209 12.42 15.46 18.70
C PRO A 209 13.58 14.45 18.70
N VAL A 210 14.15 14.10 19.86
CA VAL A 210 15.19 13.07 19.96
C VAL A 210 14.54 11.69 19.87
N GLY A 211 13.45 11.48 20.61
CA GLY A 211 12.63 10.28 20.56
C GLY A 211 12.12 9.98 19.15
N GLN A 212 11.68 10.99 18.39
CA GLN A 212 11.26 10.81 16.99
C GLN A 212 12.38 10.26 16.09
N GLN A 213 13.64 10.60 16.39
CA GLN A 213 14.80 10.14 15.63
C GLN A 213 15.28 8.76 16.07
N THR A 214 15.08 8.39 17.34
CA THR A 214 15.71 7.19 17.93
C THR A 214 14.74 6.07 18.29
N HIS A 215 13.46 6.36 18.44
CA HIS A 215 12.47 5.35 18.83
C HIS A 215 12.16 4.44 17.63
N PRO A 216 12.26 3.10 17.75
CA PRO A 216 12.12 2.18 16.61
C PRO A 216 10.78 2.24 15.88
N SER A 217 9.69 2.65 16.55
CA SER A 217 8.39 2.86 15.91
C SER A 217 8.30 4.16 15.12
N SER A 218 9.15 5.15 15.41
CA SER A 218 9.19 6.42 14.68
C SER A 218 10.21 6.36 13.54
N PHE A 219 11.44 5.96 13.85
CA PHE A 219 12.48 5.77 12.85
C PHE A 219 13.46 4.68 13.27
N GLN A 220 13.85 3.84 12.32
CA GLN A 220 14.91 2.86 12.50
C GLN A 220 15.79 2.83 11.24
N GLY A 221 17.06 3.21 11.39
CA GLY A 221 18.00 3.28 10.28
C GLY A 221 18.40 1.90 9.72
N CYS A 222 18.98 1.92 8.53
CA CYS A 222 19.43 0.75 7.79
C CYS A 222 20.68 1.07 6.96
N THR A 223 21.13 0.10 6.17
CA THR A 223 22.17 0.31 5.16
C THR A 223 21.59 0.09 3.76
N VAL A 224 22.01 0.91 2.81
CA VAL A 224 21.55 0.88 1.42
C VAL A 224 22.73 0.60 0.49
N ASN A 225 22.59 -0.39 -0.39
CA ASN A 225 23.58 -0.70 -1.40
C ASN A 225 23.25 -0.01 -2.73
N TYR A 226 23.92 1.11 -3.01
CA TYR A 226 23.75 1.88 -4.24
C TYR A 226 24.34 1.22 -5.49
N GLY A 227 25.19 0.20 -5.33
CA GLY A 227 25.82 -0.55 -6.42
C GLY A 227 27.13 0.06 -6.96
N ASP A 228 27.62 1.14 -6.37
CA ASP A 228 28.86 1.82 -6.75
C ASP A 228 29.89 1.88 -5.60
N GLY A 229 29.72 1.04 -4.58
CA GLY A 229 30.63 0.96 -3.44
C GLY A 229 30.06 0.14 -2.29
N GLU A 230 30.66 0.32 -1.10
CA GLU A 230 30.17 -0.29 0.14
C GLU A 230 28.76 0.22 0.49
N PRO A 231 27.90 -0.62 1.11
CA PRO A 231 26.61 -0.19 1.61
C PRO A 231 26.73 1.03 2.54
N GLN A 232 25.90 2.04 2.31
CA GLN A 232 25.95 3.31 3.04
C GLN A 232 24.86 3.35 4.13
N PRO A 233 25.14 3.90 5.31
CA PRO A 233 24.14 4.04 6.36
C PRO A 233 23.11 5.13 6.01
N VAL A 234 21.84 4.81 6.21
CA VAL A 234 20.71 5.76 6.13
C VAL A 234 20.09 5.87 7.52
N GLY A 235 20.14 7.09 8.06
CA GLY A 235 19.66 7.46 9.38
C GLY A 235 18.55 8.51 9.32
N PRO A 236 18.02 8.91 10.49
CA PRO A 236 16.84 9.79 10.57
C PRO A 236 17.09 11.16 9.93
N THR A 237 18.33 11.65 9.98
CA THR A 237 18.76 12.95 9.44
C THR A 237 19.55 12.83 8.14
N THR A 238 19.67 11.63 7.56
CA THR A 238 20.28 11.47 6.24
C THR A 238 19.44 12.25 5.23
N ALA A 239 20.10 13.03 4.38
CA ALA A 239 19.42 13.76 3.32
C ALA A 239 18.74 12.78 2.36
N ILE A 240 17.45 13.00 2.10
CA ILE A 240 16.64 12.14 1.23
C ILE A 240 17.17 12.20 -0.20
N LEU A 241 17.59 11.06 -0.74
CA LEU A 241 18.11 10.94 -2.10
C LEU A 241 16.96 10.90 -3.11
N MET A 242 16.67 12.05 -3.70
CA MET A 242 15.77 12.20 -4.84
C MET A 242 16.50 12.98 -5.93
N ARG A 243 16.55 12.41 -7.13
CA ARG A 243 17.24 13.02 -8.28
C ARG A 243 16.41 12.83 -9.53
N SER A 244 16.27 13.86 -10.33
CA SER A 244 15.58 13.84 -11.62
C SER A 244 16.58 13.79 -12.78
N HIS A 245 16.06 13.52 -13.96
CA HIS A 245 16.81 13.58 -15.22
C HIS A 245 16.07 14.41 -16.26
N VAL A 246 16.84 15.06 -17.16
CA VAL A 246 16.27 15.85 -18.26
C VAL A 246 15.59 14.96 -19.29
N ASP A 247 16.27 13.88 -19.64
CA ASP A 247 15.79 12.74 -20.41
C ASP A 247 15.98 11.48 -19.56
N LEU A 248 15.13 10.47 -19.70
CA LEU A 248 15.27 9.22 -18.95
C LEU A 248 16.59 8.50 -19.28
N ASP A 249 17.16 8.78 -20.46
CA ASP A 249 18.44 8.23 -20.92
C ASP A 249 19.67 9.09 -20.51
N ASP A 250 19.47 10.18 -19.75
CA ASP A 250 20.56 11.04 -19.31
C ASP A 250 21.42 10.37 -18.22
N ASN A 251 22.73 10.63 -18.26
CA ASN A 251 23.69 10.13 -17.26
C ASN A 251 24.00 11.19 -16.19
N VAL A 252 23.43 12.40 -16.28
CA VAL A 252 23.68 13.51 -15.36
C VAL A 252 22.43 13.79 -14.52
N PRO A 253 22.24 13.07 -13.39
CA PRO A 253 21.11 13.33 -12.50
C PRO A 253 21.22 14.71 -11.84
N ILE A 254 20.07 15.38 -11.69
CA ILE A 254 19.92 16.66 -11.00
C ILE A 254 19.26 16.37 -9.64
N PRO A 255 19.84 16.78 -8.49
CA PRO A 255 19.13 16.73 -7.22
C PRO A 255 17.77 17.42 -7.37
N VAL A 256 16.68 16.82 -6.89
CA VAL A 256 15.33 17.36 -7.17
C VAL A 256 15.16 18.80 -6.70
N ASP A 257 15.79 19.18 -5.59
CA ASP A 257 15.76 20.55 -5.08
C ASP A 257 16.40 21.52 -6.08
N ASP A 258 17.43 21.11 -6.82
CA ASP A 258 18.11 21.96 -7.79
C ASP A 258 17.46 21.91 -9.18
N ASP A 259 16.47 21.05 -9.40
CA ASP A 259 15.81 20.93 -10.70
C ASP A 259 15.00 22.20 -11.03
N PRO A 260 15.26 22.87 -12.18
CA PRO A 260 14.61 24.13 -12.51
C PRO A 260 13.11 23.99 -12.82
N LEU A 261 12.64 22.78 -13.14
CA LEU A 261 11.26 22.51 -13.50
C LEU A 261 10.43 22.02 -12.31
N ILE A 262 10.99 21.18 -11.44
CA ILE A 262 10.24 20.56 -10.32
C ILE A 262 10.76 20.92 -8.93
N GLY A 263 11.94 21.52 -8.78
CA GLY A 263 12.55 21.71 -7.47
C GLY A 263 11.77 22.63 -6.52
N HIS A 264 10.95 23.53 -7.06
CA HIS A 264 10.06 24.35 -6.24
C HIS A 264 8.93 23.56 -5.54
N PHE A 265 8.65 22.32 -5.96
CA PHE A 265 7.73 21.41 -5.24
C PHE A 265 8.44 20.59 -4.15
N PHE A 266 9.75 20.39 -4.25
CA PHE A 266 10.53 19.59 -3.30
C PHE A 266 11.19 20.43 -2.21
N LYS A 267 11.71 21.62 -2.54
CA LYS A 267 12.39 22.53 -1.60
C LYS A 267 11.61 22.86 -0.32
N PRO A 268 10.27 23.06 -0.35
CA PRO A 268 9.52 23.38 0.85
C PRO A 268 9.37 22.18 1.80
N LEU A 269 9.56 20.95 1.30
CA LEU A 269 9.35 19.72 2.06
C LEU A 269 10.60 19.37 2.88
N PRO A 270 10.45 18.68 4.02
CA PRO A 270 11.59 18.25 4.83
C PRO A 270 12.64 17.46 4.03
N SER A 271 13.91 17.67 4.37
CA SER A 271 15.05 16.92 3.82
C SER A 271 15.47 15.73 4.68
N GLU A 272 14.94 15.62 5.90
CA GLU A 272 15.25 14.57 6.87
C GLU A 272 14.07 13.60 7.04
N TYR A 273 14.35 12.31 7.08
CA TYR A 273 13.35 11.24 7.14
C TYR A 273 12.45 11.29 8.37
N PHE A 274 12.98 11.58 9.56
CA PHE A 274 12.17 11.58 10.79
C PHE A 274 11.05 12.64 10.78
N LYS A 275 11.20 13.69 9.98
CA LYS A 275 10.20 14.76 9.80
C LYS A 275 9.05 14.37 8.85
N LEU A 276 9.12 13.17 8.25
CA LEU A 276 8.08 12.64 7.36
C LEU A 276 7.23 11.56 8.07
N THR A 277 7.43 11.35 9.37
CA THR A 277 6.71 10.33 10.15
C THR A 277 5.22 10.67 10.32
N ASP A 278 4.90 11.95 10.52
CA ASP A 278 3.53 12.44 10.67
C ASP A 278 3.10 13.28 9.45
N ALA A 279 2.08 12.80 8.72
CA ALA A 279 1.49 13.50 7.58
C ALA A 279 0.98 14.91 7.93
N ARG A 280 0.48 15.12 9.15
CA ARG A 280 -0.11 16.40 9.59
C ARG A 280 0.91 17.53 9.65
N THR A 281 2.16 17.19 9.98
CA THR A 281 3.27 18.16 9.96
C THR A 281 3.61 18.66 8.55
N LEU A 282 3.13 17.95 7.53
CA LEU A 282 3.25 18.32 6.11
C LEU A 282 2.01 19.08 5.61
N GLY A 283 1.03 19.35 6.46
CA GLY A 283 -0.15 20.15 6.15
C GLY A 283 -1.29 19.37 5.48
N TYR A 284 -1.33 18.04 5.62
CA TYR A 284 -2.44 17.23 5.11
C TYR A 284 -2.83 16.10 6.06
N SER A 285 -4.03 15.57 5.82
CA SER A 285 -4.63 14.46 6.55
C SER A 285 -5.61 13.71 5.64
N TYR A 286 -6.05 12.53 6.08
CA TYR A 286 -6.96 11.69 5.31
C TYR A 286 -8.38 11.71 5.86
N ASN A 287 -9.36 11.71 4.97
CA ASN A 287 -10.74 11.39 5.30
C ASN A 287 -10.92 9.86 5.27
N LEU A 288 -10.86 9.21 6.43
CA LEU A 288 -10.88 7.76 6.56
C LEU A 288 -12.29 7.26 6.88
N VAL A 289 -12.86 6.46 5.98
CA VAL A 289 -14.20 5.90 6.11
C VAL A 289 -14.18 4.38 6.12
N GLY A 290 -15.33 3.75 6.42
CA GLY A 290 -15.49 2.31 6.33
C GLY A 290 -14.51 1.52 7.21
N LEU A 291 -13.90 0.49 6.64
CA LEU A 291 -12.98 -0.40 7.37
C LEU A 291 -11.68 0.29 7.79
N LEU A 292 -11.17 1.23 6.98
CA LEU A 292 -9.97 2.02 7.34
C LEU A 292 -10.27 3.03 8.44
N GLY A 293 -11.47 3.63 8.44
CA GLY A 293 -11.92 4.47 9.54
C GLY A 293 -12.04 3.71 10.86
N ASP A 294 -12.57 2.48 10.82
CA ASP A 294 -12.63 1.60 12.00
C ASP A 294 -11.24 1.21 12.50
N LEU A 295 -10.34 0.83 11.58
CA LEU A 295 -8.95 0.49 11.87
C LEU A 295 -8.21 1.67 12.55
N TYR A 296 -8.37 2.88 12.01
CA TYR A 296 -7.79 4.10 12.59
C TYR A 296 -8.36 4.39 13.98
N ALA A 297 -9.70 4.32 14.14
CA ALA A 297 -10.35 4.65 15.41
C ALA A 297 -10.07 3.64 16.53
N LYS A 298 -9.81 2.38 16.18
CA LYS A 298 -9.60 1.30 17.16
C LYS A 298 -8.14 0.95 17.41
N CYS A 299 -7.21 1.27 16.50
CA CYS A 299 -5.77 1.04 16.72
C CYS A 299 -5.42 -0.36 17.22
N ASP A 300 -6.00 -1.37 16.58
CA ASP A 300 -5.86 -2.79 16.95
C ASP A 300 -6.62 -3.25 18.21
N SER A 301 -7.58 -2.45 18.68
CA SER A 301 -8.46 -2.77 19.80
C SER A 301 -9.84 -3.23 19.31
N THR A 302 -10.60 -3.87 20.18
CA THR A 302 -12.04 -4.08 19.98
C THR A 302 -12.88 -2.87 20.40
N ARG A 303 -12.25 -1.85 21.01
CA ARG A 303 -12.89 -0.60 21.47
C ARG A 303 -12.26 0.59 20.77
N GLN A 304 -13.07 1.62 20.50
CA GLN A 304 -12.54 2.91 20.06
C GLN A 304 -11.52 3.42 21.08
N VAL A 305 -10.37 3.87 20.56
CA VAL A 305 -9.37 4.55 21.36
C VAL A 305 -9.75 6.02 21.37
N VAL A 306 -10.18 6.53 22.53
CA VAL A 306 -10.40 7.95 22.72
C VAL A 306 -9.05 8.57 23.02
N PHE A 307 -8.48 9.28 22.05
CA PHE A 307 -7.35 10.15 22.29
C PHE A 307 -7.88 11.51 22.76
N GLU A 308 -7.66 11.85 24.04
CA GLU A 308 -7.90 13.21 24.54
C GLU A 308 -6.87 14.15 23.90
N SER A 309 -7.23 14.71 22.75
CA SER A 309 -6.57 15.88 22.23
C SER A 309 -7.64 16.84 21.76
N GLU A 310 -7.84 17.88 22.56
CA GLU A 310 -8.74 19.00 22.28
C GLU A 310 -8.29 19.81 21.03
N GLN A 311 -7.15 19.49 20.43
CA GLN A 311 -6.65 20.12 19.19
C GLN A 311 -7.01 19.37 17.90
N PHE A 312 -7.38 18.08 17.94
CA PHE A 312 -7.57 17.29 16.71
C PHE A 312 -8.96 17.36 16.07
N ALA A 313 -9.96 17.94 16.75
CA ALA A 313 -11.30 18.07 16.19
C ALA A 313 -11.41 19.11 15.06
N ASP A 314 -10.53 20.10 15.03
CA ASP A 314 -10.61 21.22 14.06
C ASP A 314 -9.71 21.03 12.82
N GLU A 315 -8.75 20.08 12.83
CA GLU A 315 -7.85 19.78 11.71
C GLU A 315 -7.94 18.31 11.25
N HIS A 316 -9.18 17.90 10.95
CA HIS A 316 -9.59 16.93 9.91
C HIS A 316 -8.90 15.55 9.83
N THR A 317 -9.24 14.62 10.71
CA THR A 317 -9.45 13.20 10.31
C THR A 317 -10.91 12.86 10.59
N ILE A 318 -11.77 12.96 9.57
CA ILE A 318 -13.20 12.65 9.74
C ILE A 318 -13.38 11.14 9.60
N THR A 319 -13.56 10.43 10.72
CA THR A 319 -14.01 9.04 10.74
C THR A 319 -15.54 8.98 10.61
N ALA A 320 -16.07 9.22 9.43
CA ALA A 320 -17.52 9.10 9.23
C ALA A 320 -17.93 7.61 9.22
N PRO A 321 -18.91 7.17 10.04
CA PRO A 321 -19.38 5.79 10.06
C PRO A 321 -20.35 5.56 8.90
N LEU A 322 -19.87 5.62 7.67
CA LEU A 322 -20.59 5.04 6.54
C LEU A 322 -20.34 3.53 6.57
N ILE A 323 -21.05 2.87 7.48
CA ILE A 323 -21.03 1.41 7.55
C ILE A 323 -22.00 0.93 6.47
N ASP A 324 -21.49 0.78 5.25
CA ASP A 324 -22.09 -0.14 4.29
C ASP A 324 -22.38 -1.46 5.02
N SER A 325 -23.57 -2.03 4.79
CA SER A 325 -23.95 -3.34 5.32
C SER A 325 -22.88 -4.43 5.13
N ALA A 326 -22.09 -4.37 4.04
CA ALA A 326 -20.99 -5.27 3.78
C ALA A 326 -19.80 -5.03 4.74
N ASN A 327 -19.48 -3.77 5.03
CA ASN A 327 -18.46 -3.42 6.03
C ASN A 327 -18.90 -3.85 7.43
N ALA A 328 -20.17 -3.63 7.80
CA ALA A 328 -20.73 -4.10 9.07
C ALA A 328 -20.56 -5.62 9.23
N LYS A 329 -20.78 -6.36 8.15
CA LYS A 329 -20.64 -7.81 8.13
C LYS A 329 -19.18 -8.24 8.38
N THR A 330 -18.22 -7.60 7.71
CA THR A 330 -16.78 -7.87 7.92
C THR A 330 -16.37 -7.57 9.37
N LEU A 331 -16.74 -6.40 9.90
CA LEU A 331 -16.39 -6.03 11.28
C LEU A 331 -16.99 -6.98 12.32
N ARG A 332 -18.29 -7.30 12.22
CA ARG A 332 -18.95 -8.23 13.14
C ARG A 332 -18.38 -9.65 13.05
N PHE A 333 -17.95 -10.05 11.86
CA PHE A 333 -17.26 -11.32 11.66
C PHE A 333 -15.93 -11.34 12.42
N GLU A 334 -15.08 -10.33 12.24
CA GLU A 334 -13.79 -10.25 12.95
C GLU A 334 -13.99 -10.17 14.47
N GLU A 335 -14.94 -9.36 14.94
CA GLU A 335 -15.33 -9.28 16.36
C GLU A 335 -15.78 -10.63 16.93
N ALA A 336 -16.56 -11.41 16.16
CA ALA A 336 -17.01 -12.74 16.58
C ALA A 336 -15.85 -13.74 16.70
N ILE A 337 -14.90 -13.70 15.75
CA ILE A 337 -13.69 -14.52 15.81
C ILE A 337 -12.82 -14.13 17.01
N VAL A 338 -12.59 -12.82 17.21
CA VAL A 338 -11.79 -12.32 18.33
C VAL A 338 -12.43 -12.67 19.67
N ALA A 339 -13.75 -12.51 19.80
CA ALA A 339 -14.48 -12.89 21.01
C ALA A 339 -14.37 -14.40 21.28
N ALA A 340 -14.49 -15.24 20.25
CA ALA A 340 -14.34 -16.69 20.37
C ALA A 340 -12.92 -17.10 20.77
N ALA A 341 -11.90 -16.41 20.26
CA ALA A 341 -10.50 -16.62 20.63
C ALA A 341 -10.23 -16.26 22.09
N ILE A 342 -10.68 -15.07 22.53
CA ILE A 342 -10.52 -14.59 23.90
C ILE A 342 -11.24 -15.51 24.89
N ALA A 343 -12.45 -15.98 24.55
CA ALA A 343 -13.19 -16.95 25.36
C ALA A 343 -12.44 -18.28 25.53
N GLN A 344 -11.53 -18.60 24.62
CA GLN A 344 -10.66 -19.78 24.65
C GLN A 344 -9.26 -19.49 25.18
N GLY A 345 -9.03 -18.30 25.75
CA GLY A 345 -7.80 -17.94 26.46
C GLY A 345 -6.70 -17.30 25.59
N LEU A 346 -6.99 -16.92 24.34
CA LEU A 346 -6.04 -16.18 23.51
C LEU A 346 -5.99 -14.70 23.92
N SER A 347 -4.81 -14.08 23.78
CA SER A 347 -4.68 -12.62 23.84
C SER A 347 -5.35 -11.95 22.63
N SER A 348 -5.58 -10.63 22.69
CA SER A 348 -6.09 -9.87 21.54
C SER A 348 -5.20 -10.01 20.32
N ASP A 349 -3.88 -9.84 20.48
CA ASP A 349 -2.90 -9.97 19.40
C ASP A 349 -2.94 -11.37 18.78
N ALA A 350 -2.96 -12.42 19.61
CA ALA A 350 -3.08 -13.80 19.13
C ALA A 350 -4.41 -14.03 18.41
N ALA A 351 -5.50 -13.43 18.89
CA ALA A 351 -6.81 -13.55 18.26
C ALA A 351 -6.83 -12.96 16.84
N TYR A 352 -6.17 -11.82 16.61
CA TYR A 352 -6.10 -11.24 15.27
C TYR A 352 -5.17 -12.01 14.31
N VAL A 353 -4.12 -12.65 14.81
CA VAL A 353 -3.35 -13.62 14.02
C VAL A 353 -4.27 -14.76 13.53
N GLU A 354 -5.20 -15.23 14.37
CA GLU A 354 -6.20 -16.22 13.96
C GLU A 354 -7.22 -15.65 12.95
N VAL A 355 -7.65 -14.39 13.11
CA VAL A 355 -8.47 -13.69 12.09
C VAL A 355 -7.77 -13.71 10.73
N LYS A 356 -6.46 -13.44 10.68
CA LYS A 356 -5.69 -13.46 9.42
C LYS A 356 -5.66 -14.84 8.79
N LYS A 357 -5.40 -15.89 9.57
CA LYS A 357 -5.44 -17.29 9.10
C LYS A 357 -6.81 -17.66 8.52
N ILE A 358 -7.88 -17.30 9.22
CA ILE A 358 -9.25 -17.60 8.79
C ILE A 358 -9.61 -16.81 7.52
N ASN A 359 -9.22 -15.55 7.40
CA ASN A 359 -9.44 -14.76 6.18
C ASN A 359 -8.71 -15.38 4.96
N LEU A 360 -7.48 -15.86 5.12
CA LEU A 360 -6.76 -16.58 4.04
C LEU A 360 -7.49 -17.86 3.62
N LEU A 361 -7.97 -18.64 4.60
CA LEU A 361 -8.75 -19.85 4.36
C LEU A 361 -10.06 -19.55 3.61
N LEU A 362 -10.77 -18.49 4.00
CA LEU A 362 -11.98 -18.03 3.29
C LEU A 362 -11.66 -17.54 1.87
N HIS A 363 -10.57 -16.79 1.69
CA HIS A 363 -10.15 -16.30 0.38
C HIS A 363 -10.01 -17.44 -0.63
N VAL A 364 -9.21 -18.45 -0.28
CA VAL A 364 -8.92 -19.59 -1.17
C VAL A 364 -10.13 -20.53 -1.30
N ASN A 365 -10.82 -20.83 -0.21
CA ASN A 365 -11.81 -21.91 -0.20
C ASN A 365 -13.26 -21.44 -0.47
N CYS A 366 -13.56 -20.14 -0.35
CA CYS A 366 -14.95 -19.64 -0.38
C CYS A 366 -15.20 -18.55 -1.42
N PHE A 367 -14.30 -17.58 -1.57
CA PHE A 367 -14.59 -16.38 -2.37
C PHE A 367 -14.23 -16.51 -3.86
N GLY A 368 -13.80 -17.71 -4.28
CA GLY A 368 -13.25 -17.90 -5.63
C GLY A 368 -11.88 -17.25 -5.79
N GLY A 369 -11.18 -16.96 -4.69
CA GLY A 369 -9.77 -16.59 -4.70
C GLY A 369 -8.94 -17.73 -5.27
N GLN A 370 -7.87 -17.38 -5.98
CA GLN A 370 -6.92 -18.36 -6.49
C GLN A 370 -5.98 -18.83 -5.37
N ASP A 371 -5.28 -19.94 -5.59
CA ASP A 371 -4.20 -20.39 -4.69
C ASP A 371 -3.16 -19.27 -4.58
N ILE A 372 -2.76 -18.91 -3.37
CA ILE A 372 -1.85 -17.78 -3.13
C ILE A 372 -0.45 -18.20 -3.59
N GLN A 373 0.10 -17.47 -4.56
CA GLN A 373 1.46 -17.69 -5.09
C GLN A 373 2.44 -16.65 -4.53
N ASP A 374 3.72 -17.02 -4.48
CA ASP A 374 4.83 -16.08 -4.27
C ASP A 374 5.15 -15.33 -5.57
N TYR A 375 5.95 -14.28 -5.46
CA TYR A 375 6.41 -13.54 -6.62
C TYR A 375 7.50 -14.30 -7.39
N PRO A 376 7.53 -14.21 -8.74
CA PRO A 376 8.64 -14.72 -9.53
C PRO A 376 9.99 -14.12 -9.11
N ASP A 377 11.07 -14.92 -9.17
CA ASP A 377 12.41 -14.48 -8.74
C ASP A 377 12.95 -13.30 -9.55
N GLU A 378 12.74 -13.29 -10.87
CA GLU A 378 13.11 -12.17 -11.75
C GLU A 378 12.49 -10.87 -11.26
N LEU A 379 11.24 -10.92 -10.81
CA LEU A 379 10.57 -9.73 -10.32
C LEU A 379 11.09 -9.30 -8.95
N LYS A 380 11.33 -10.23 -8.03
CA LYS A 380 11.92 -9.91 -6.72
C LYS A 380 13.28 -9.22 -6.88
N GLN A 381 14.04 -9.54 -7.93
CA GLN A 381 15.27 -8.82 -8.27
C GLN A 381 15.00 -7.38 -8.71
N HIS A 382 14.02 -7.14 -9.58
CA HIS A 382 13.65 -5.80 -10.03
C HIS A 382 13.14 -4.88 -8.90
N MET A 383 12.50 -5.46 -7.89
CA MET A 383 11.97 -4.73 -6.73
C MET A 383 12.93 -4.68 -5.54
N HIS A 384 14.17 -5.17 -5.70
CA HIS A 384 15.20 -5.23 -4.64
C HIS A 384 14.80 -6.06 -3.40
N TRP A 385 13.87 -7.00 -3.55
CA TRP A 385 13.39 -7.87 -2.47
C TRP A 385 14.24 -9.14 -2.27
N GLY A 386 15.20 -9.41 -3.16
CA GLY A 386 16.11 -10.55 -3.02
C GLY A 386 15.39 -11.90 -2.91
N THR A 387 15.65 -12.66 -1.85
CA THR A 387 15.04 -13.98 -1.60
C THR A 387 13.79 -13.92 -0.72
N SER A 388 13.29 -12.73 -0.43
CA SER A 388 12.12 -12.55 0.42
C SER A 388 10.88 -13.18 -0.19
N GLN A 389 9.95 -13.59 0.67
CA GLN A 389 8.71 -14.24 0.26
C GLN A 389 7.52 -13.40 0.71
N LYS A 390 6.47 -13.34 -0.13
CA LYS A 390 5.23 -12.63 0.19
C LYS A 390 4.66 -13.16 1.54
N PRO A 391 4.37 -12.30 2.54
CA PRO A 391 3.92 -12.75 3.86
C PRO A 391 2.67 -13.64 3.81
N GLY A 392 1.69 -13.27 2.99
CA GLY A 392 0.48 -14.08 2.76
C GLY A 392 0.76 -15.45 2.13
N PHE A 393 1.78 -15.56 1.27
CA PHE A 393 2.21 -16.84 0.71
C PHE A 393 2.84 -17.73 1.77
N VAL A 394 3.72 -17.19 2.61
CA VAL A 394 4.36 -17.94 3.71
C VAL A 394 3.30 -18.51 4.64
N LEU A 395 2.35 -17.69 5.10
CA LEU A 395 1.29 -18.13 6.00
C LEU A 395 0.36 -19.15 5.33
N TRP A 396 0.02 -18.95 4.06
CA TRP A 396 -0.76 -19.93 3.29
C TRP A 396 -0.04 -21.28 3.17
N HIS A 397 1.26 -21.27 2.86
CA HIS A 397 2.05 -22.49 2.76
C HIS A 397 2.10 -23.25 4.09
N GLN A 398 2.24 -22.53 5.21
CA GLN A 398 2.22 -23.13 6.55
C GLN A 398 0.87 -23.78 6.87
N LEU A 399 -0.26 -23.14 6.50
CA LEU A 399 -1.60 -23.71 6.66
C LEU A 399 -1.80 -24.94 5.78
N LYS A 400 -1.37 -24.88 4.51
CA LYS A 400 -1.49 -25.97 3.53
C LYS A 400 -0.67 -27.21 3.90
N THR A 401 0.46 -27.01 4.58
CA THR A 401 1.38 -28.08 5.01
C THR A 401 1.21 -28.48 6.47
N ASN A 402 0.17 -27.99 7.16
CA ASN A 402 -0.09 -28.22 8.58
C ASN A 402 1.07 -27.81 9.52
N GLN A 403 1.93 -26.89 9.12
CA GLN A 403 2.93 -26.27 10.01
C GLN A 403 2.27 -25.29 10.99
N THR A 404 1.12 -24.74 10.62
CA THR A 404 0.25 -23.97 11.51
C THR A 404 -1.22 -24.31 11.25
N THR A 405 -2.07 -24.10 12.24
CA THR A 405 -3.53 -24.30 12.14
C THR A 405 -4.26 -23.15 12.83
N VAL A 406 -5.59 -23.11 12.64
CA VAL A 406 -6.46 -22.21 13.40
C VAL A 406 -6.68 -22.79 14.80
N ALA A 407 -6.31 -22.03 15.83
CA ALA A 407 -6.34 -22.46 17.23
C ALA A 407 -7.73 -22.34 17.89
N ILE A 408 -8.65 -21.59 17.27
CA ILE A 408 -9.99 -21.32 17.82
C ILE A 408 -10.91 -22.50 17.52
N SER A 409 -11.33 -23.25 18.52
CA SER A 409 -12.31 -24.33 18.33
C SER A 409 -13.65 -23.76 17.83
N GLY A 410 -14.24 -24.39 16.82
CA GLY A 410 -15.57 -24.03 16.29
C GLY A 410 -15.59 -22.80 15.37
N TRP A 411 -14.42 -22.26 14.96
CA TRP A 411 -14.33 -21.11 14.05
C TRP A 411 -15.11 -21.32 12.74
N GLN A 412 -15.22 -22.56 12.26
CA GLN A 412 -15.96 -22.92 11.06
C GLN A 412 -17.46 -22.63 11.16
N HIS A 413 -18.03 -22.69 12.36
CA HIS A 413 -19.44 -22.33 12.56
C HIS A 413 -19.65 -20.82 12.40
N ILE A 414 -18.68 -20.03 12.83
CA ILE A 414 -18.71 -18.57 12.68
C ILE A 414 -18.58 -18.22 11.20
N THR A 415 -17.61 -18.78 10.48
CA THR A 415 -17.47 -18.55 9.03
C THR A 415 -18.70 -19.02 8.25
N GLN A 416 -19.29 -20.16 8.60
CA GLN A 416 -20.54 -20.63 7.99
C GLN A 416 -21.69 -19.66 8.22
N ALA A 417 -21.83 -19.09 9.43
CA ALA A 417 -22.90 -18.16 9.75
C ALA A 417 -22.78 -16.82 8.98
N TYR A 418 -21.56 -16.31 8.81
CA TYR A 418 -21.34 -15.04 8.11
C TYR A 418 -21.27 -15.21 6.59
N TYR A 419 -20.51 -16.18 6.08
CA TYR A 419 -20.20 -16.29 4.66
C TYR A 419 -20.87 -17.47 3.96
N ASN A 420 -21.70 -18.25 4.66
CA ASN A 420 -22.29 -19.48 4.13
C ASN A 420 -21.23 -20.47 3.59
N CYS A 421 -20.03 -20.42 4.16
CA CYS A 421 -18.90 -21.27 3.81
C CYS A 421 -18.01 -21.48 5.03
N SER A 422 -17.61 -22.72 5.29
CA SER A 422 -16.78 -23.05 6.46
C SER A 422 -15.34 -22.54 6.33
N GLY A 423 -14.84 -22.33 5.11
CA GLY A 423 -13.43 -21.99 4.85
C GLY A 423 -12.45 -23.14 5.11
N ALA A 424 -12.92 -24.30 5.57
CA ALA A 424 -12.06 -25.42 5.91
C ALA A 424 -11.34 -25.98 4.66
N MET A 425 -10.09 -26.42 4.86
CA MET A 425 -9.36 -27.17 3.84
C MET A 425 -10.16 -28.43 3.47
N LYS A 426 -10.33 -28.67 2.17
CA LYS A 426 -10.86 -29.96 1.67
C LYS A 426 -9.71 -30.97 1.78
N HIS A 427 -9.76 -31.83 2.80
CA HIS A 427 -8.83 -32.94 2.96
C HIS A 427 -9.20 -34.13 2.08
#